data_AF-A0A2G9NLY6-F1
#
_entry.id   AF-A0A2G9NLY6-F1
#
_cell.length_a   1.000
_cell.length_b   1.000
_cell.length_c   1.000
_cell.angle_alpha   90.00
_cell.angle_beta   90.00
_cell.angle_gamma   90.00
#
_symmetry.space_group_name_H-M   'P 1'
#
loop_
_entity.id
_entity.type
_entity.pdbx_description
1 polymer ?
#
loop_
_entity_poly.entity_id
_entity_poly.type
_entity_poly.pdbx_seq_one_letter_code
_entity_poly.pdbx_strand_id
1 'polypeptide(L)'
;MKWKTWLNIIISGIILFSPSCKKEVEINKNNSRVSIQTYEKSGQAVHPSIIYQTGEYFLAITPYPNGNTRFENPQLLSSKNGLEFIIIGDSTKPIDFPDKYAHNCDPCLIKNGGTFHLYYVEVELDTCRLMYRNSKDGVSWSPERESY
;
A
#
# COMPACT_ATOMS: atom_id res chain seq x y z
N MET A 1 58.71 -24.07 24.22
CA MET A 1 58.22 -22.73 24.66
C MET A 1 56.84 -22.92 25.31
N LYS A 2 56.48 -22.15 26.34
CA LYS A 2 55.30 -22.23 27.25
C LYS A 2 54.02 -22.85 26.60
N TRP A 3 53.44 -23.99 27.04
CA TRP A 3 52.67 -24.27 28.29
C TRP A 3 51.43 -23.35 28.46
N LYS A 4 50.22 -23.78 28.87
CA LYS A 4 49.51 -25.08 29.03
C LYS A 4 47.98 -24.77 29.18
N THR A 5 47.10 -25.79 29.06
CA THR A 5 45.70 -25.95 29.57
C THR A 5 45.01 -24.82 30.37
N TRP A 6 43.69 -24.64 30.39
CA TRP A 6 42.56 -25.62 30.42
C TRP A 6 41.36 -25.08 29.56
N LEU A 7 40.06 -25.39 29.69
CA LEU A 7 39.24 -26.25 30.59
C LEU A 7 37.90 -26.62 29.88
N ASN A 8 37.26 -27.74 30.23
CA ASN A 8 35.89 -28.10 29.78
C ASN A 8 34.84 -27.69 30.83
N ILE A 9 33.86 -26.85 30.47
CA ILE A 9 32.62 -26.68 31.25
C ILE A 9 31.42 -26.72 30.30
N ILE A 10 30.53 -27.68 30.51
CA ILE A 10 29.22 -27.76 29.86
C ILE A 10 28.26 -26.85 30.64
N ILE A 11 27.73 -25.81 29.99
CA ILE A 11 26.53 -25.10 30.46
C ILE A 11 25.55 -24.96 29.30
N SER A 12 24.38 -25.56 29.49
CA SER A 12 23.06 -25.20 28.94
C SER A 12 22.99 -24.54 27.55
N GLY A 13 22.52 -25.32 26.57
CA GLY A 13 21.65 -24.89 25.47
C GLY A 13 21.80 -23.46 24.93
N ILE A 14 22.82 -23.22 24.11
CA ILE A 14 22.86 -22.02 23.26
C ILE A 14 21.82 -22.20 22.15
N ILE A 15 20.65 -21.62 22.35
CA ILE A 15 19.72 -21.33 21.25
C ILE A 15 20.40 -20.27 20.39
N LEU A 16 20.81 -20.66 19.18
CA LEU A 16 21.18 -19.70 18.14
C LEU A 16 19.91 -18.96 17.69
N PHE A 17 19.57 -17.89 18.40
CA PHE A 17 18.58 -16.93 17.91
C PHE A 17 19.12 -16.29 16.63
N SER A 18 18.56 -16.70 15.49
CA SER A 18 18.64 -15.88 14.28
C SER A 18 17.96 -14.55 14.60
N PRO A 19 18.64 -13.39 14.50
CA PRO A 19 18.03 -12.08 14.70
C PRO A 19 17.27 -11.66 13.44
N SER A 20 16.48 -12.57 12.87
CA SER A 20 15.65 -12.31 11.69
C SER A 20 14.29 -11.79 12.13
N CYS A 21 14.08 -10.50 11.88
CA CYS A 21 12.79 -9.84 11.84
C CYS A 21 11.96 -9.86 13.15
N LYS A 22 12.45 -9.11 14.15
CA LYS A 22 11.56 -8.29 15.00
C LYS A 22 11.85 -6.81 14.78
N LYS A 23 11.39 -6.26 13.66
CA LYS A 23 10.98 -4.85 13.65
C LYS A 23 9.62 -4.78 14.31
N GLU A 24 9.61 -4.61 15.63
CA GLU A 24 8.44 -4.04 16.27
C GLU A 24 8.25 -2.66 15.66
N VAL A 25 7.10 -2.44 15.02
CA VAL A 25 6.73 -1.12 14.53
C VAL A 25 6.55 -0.26 15.76
N GLU A 26 7.41 0.74 15.95
CA GLU A 26 7.10 1.82 16.88
C GLU A 26 5.83 2.50 16.38
N ILE A 27 4.70 2.10 16.95
CA ILE A 27 3.43 2.79 16.75
C ILE A 27 3.69 4.23 17.17
N ASN A 28 3.58 5.16 16.22
CA ASN A 28 3.76 6.56 16.53
C ASN A 28 2.66 6.97 17.51
N LYS A 29 3.02 7.05 18.80
CA LYS A 29 2.10 7.38 19.89
C LYS A 29 1.61 8.82 19.81
N ASN A 30 2.29 9.65 19.02
CA ASN A 30 1.74 10.93 18.59
C ASN A 30 0.78 10.66 17.45
N ASN A 31 -0.48 11.07 17.59
CA ASN A 31 -1.56 10.93 16.61
C ASN A 31 -1.37 11.86 15.38
N SER A 32 -0.15 11.91 14.83
CA SER A 32 0.21 12.71 13.68
C SER A 32 -0.24 12.01 12.41
N ARG A 33 -1.10 12.67 11.63
CA ARG A 33 -1.54 12.18 10.32
C ARG A 33 -0.34 11.98 9.40
N VAL A 34 -0.33 10.85 8.68
CA VAL A 34 0.60 10.63 7.57
C VAL A 34 0.26 11.64 6.46
N SER A 35 1.26 12.36 5.98
CA SER A 35 1.09 13.27 4.84
C SER A 35 1.12 12.45 3.54
N ILE A 36 0.09 12.58 2.73
CA ILE A 36 -0.08 11.83 1.48
C ILE A 36 -0.19 12.82 0.32
N GLN A 37 0.46 12.52 -0.80
CA GLN A 37 0.28 13.26 -2.05
C GLN A 37 -0.93 12.73 -2.80
N THR A 38 -1.80 13.62 -3.25
CA THR A 38 -2.93 13.32 -4.14
C THR A 38 -2.71 13.97 -5.50
N TYR A 39 -3.20 13.35 -6.58
CA TYR A 39 -3.00 13.86 -7.94
C TYR A 39 -3.63 15.25 -8.16
N GLU A 40 -4.70 15.56 -7.42
CA GLU A 40 -5.35 16.89 -7.40
C GLU A 40 -4.71 17.89 -6.41
N LYS A 41 -3.78 17.42 -5.57
CA LYS A 41 -2.86 18.18 -4.68
C LYS A 41 -3.45 18.71 -3.36
N SER A 42 -4.67 18.36 -2.95
CA SER A 42 -5.17 18.73 -1.62
C SER A 42 -4.50 17.99 -0.45
N GLY A 43 -3.95 16.79 -0.70
CA GLY A 43 -3.47 15.89 0.34
C GLY A 43 -4.59 15.25 1.19
N GLN A 44 -5.86 15.46 0.83
CA GLN A 44 -7.02 14.84 1.48
C GLN A 44 -7.36 13.53 0.76
N ALA A 45 -7.33 12.41 1.47
CA ALA A 45 -7.63 11.10 0.92
C ALA A 45 -8.40 10.24 1.93
N VAL A 46 -9.17 9.28 1.40
CA VAL A 46 -9.96 8.31 2.15
C VAL A 46 -9.67 6.89 1.66
N HIS A 47 -10.35 5.92 2.26
CA HIS A 47 -10.35 4.50 1.89
C HIS A 47 -8.95 3.89 1.65
N PRO A 48 -8.02 3.97 2.63
CA PRO A 48 -6.67 3.44 2.48
C PRO A 48 -6.65 1.90 2.48
N SER A 49 -6.09 1.31 1.44
CA SER A 49 -5.78 -0.12 1.37
C SER A 49 -4.27 -0.31 1.21
N ILE A 50 -3.63 -0.86 2.26
CA ILE A 50 -2.16 -0.96 2.36
C ILE A 50 -1.70 -2.42 2.43
N ILE A 51 -0.65 -2.72 1.68
CA ILE A 51 0.07 -4.00 1.73
C ILE A 51 1.56 -3.76 1.93
N TYR A 52 2.26 -4.73 2.52
CA TYR A 52 3.72 -4.71 2.63
C TYR A 52 4.30 -5.96 1.96
N GLN A 53 5.20 -5.78 0.98
CA GLN A 53 5.81 -6.88 0.26
C GLN A 53 7.23 -6.53 -0.17
N THR A 54 8.15 -7.50 -0.03
CA THR A 54 9.54 -7.38 -0.52
C THR A 54 10.29 -6.12 -0.05
N GLY A 55 10.03 -5.65 1.18
CA GLY A 55 10.70 -4.47 1.75
C GLY A 55 10.04 -3.13 1.41
N GLU A 56 8.84 -3.14 0.84
CA GLU A 56 8.13 -1.93 0.40
C GLU A 56 6.65 -2.00 0.74
N TYR A 57 6.12 -0.88 1.21
CA TYR A 57 4.69 -0.66 1.39
C TYR A 57 4.10 -0.16 0.08
N PHE A 58 2.92 -0.66 -0.28
CA PHE A 58 2.11 -0.14 -1.37
C PHE A 58 0.74 0.23 -0.80
N LEU A 59 0.28 1.44 -1.12
CA LEU A 59 -0.93 2.05 -0.57
C LEU A 59 -1.82 2.50 -1.73
N ALA A 60 -3.00 1.92 -1.85
CA ALA A 60 -4.09 2.47 -2.65
C ALA A 60 -4.95 3.39 -1.78
N ILE A 61 -5.41 4.50 -2.36
CA ILE A 61 -6.33 5.47 -1.76
C ILE A 61 -7.26 6.03 -2.83
N THR A 62 -8.30 6.74 -2.41
CA THR A 62 -9.03 7.71 -3.24
C THR A 62 -8.85 9.13 -2.67
N PRO A 63 -8.39 10.12 -3.46
CA PRO A 63 -8.40 11.52 -3.05
C PRO A 63 -9.83 12.04 -2.83
N TYR A 64 -10.08 12.80 -1.77
CA TYR A 64 -11.43 13.28 -1.45
C TYR A 64 -11.43 14.72 -0.92
N PRO A 65 -10.90 15.69 -1.70
CA PRO A 65 -10.83 17.10 -1.33
C PRO A 65 -12.20 17.64 -0.94
N ASN A 66 -12.36 17.99 0.34
CA ASN A 66 -13.56 18.59 0.91
C ASN A 66 -14.85 17.78 0.67
N GLY A 67 -14.74 16.45 0.52
CA GLY A 67 -15.89 15.57 0.27
C GLY A 67 -16.41 15.55 -1.17
N ASN A 68 -15.57 15.88 -2.15
CA ASN A 68 -15.97 15.92 -3.56
C ASN A 68 -15.69 14.58 -4.29
N THR A 69 -16.74 13.79 -4.51
CA THR A 69 -16.69 12.44 -5.12
C THR A 69 -16.12 12.43 -6.54
N ARG A 70 -16.12 13.56 -7.26
CA ARG A 70 -15.49 13.65 -8.60
C ARG A 70 -13.99 13.34 -8.57
N PHE A 71 -13.34 13.51 -7.42
CA PHE A 71 -11.92 13.23 -7.23
C PHE A 71 -11.63 11.87 -6.60
N GLU A 72 -12.68 11.11 -6.22
CA GLU A 72 -12.60 9.88 -5.44
C GLU A 72 -12.11 8.68 -6.28
N ASN A 73 -10.95 8.84 -6.88
CA ASN A 73 -10.46 8.00 -7.96
C ASN A 73 -9.21 7.22 -7.52
N PRO A 74 -9.08 5.94 -7.88
CA PRO A 74 -8.03 5.08 -7.34
C PRO A 74 -6.63 5.60 -7.70
N GLN A 75 -5.78 5.75 -6.69
CA GLN A 75 -4.39 6.19 -6.83
C GLN A 75 -3.48 5.27 -6.02
N LEU A 76 -2.35 4.84 -6.61
CA LEU A 76 -1.35 3.99 -5.94
C LEU A 76 -0.11 4.81 -5.51
N LEU A 77 0.38 4.54 -4.31
CA LEU A 77 1.63 5.06 -3.78
C LEU A 77 2.53 3.92 -3.27
N SER A 78 3.83 4.16 -3.15
CA SER A 78 4.73 3.30 -2.37
C SER A 78 5.54 4.05 -1.32
N SER A 79 6.06 3.29 -0.35
CA SER A 79 6.95 3.78 0.70
C SER A 79 7.95 2.70 1.15
N LYS A 80 9.17 3.09 1.48
CA LYS A 80 10.17 2.20 2.10
C LYS A 80 10.09 2.16 3.64
N ASN A 81 9.41 3.13 4.26
CA ASN A 81 9.31 3.26 5.72
C ASN A 81 7.88 3.23 6.27
N GLY A 82 6.85 3.33 5.40
CA GLY A 82 5.44 3.33 5.80
C GLY A 82 4.95 4.69 6.34
N LEU A 83 5.76 5.74 6.21
CA LEU A 83 5.47 7.10 6.69
C LEU A 83 5.58 8.15 5.57
N GLU A 84 6.51 7.95 4.63
CA GLU A 84 6.74 8.84 3.50
C GLU A 84 6.31 8.13 2.22
N PHE A 85 5.19 8.53 1.64
CA PHE A 85 4.61 7.91 0.45
C PHE A 85 4.81 8.76 -0.80
N ILE A 86 5.15 8.10 -1.91
CA ILE A 86 5.36 8.71 -3.23
C ILE A 86 4.40 8.06 -4.22
N ILE A 87 3.77 8.86 -5.10
CA ILE A 87 2.84 8.36 -6.12
C ILE A 87 3.58 7.45 -7.11
N ILE A 88 2.98 6.32 -7.47
CA ILE A 88 3.45 5.44 -8.54
C ILE A 88 2.71 5.81 -9.83
N GLY A 89 3.46 6.11 -10.90
CA GLY A 89 2.90 6.45 -12.21
C GLY A 89 2.76 7.96 -12.45
N ASP A 90 1.72 8.36 -13.20
CA ASP A 90 1.44 9.76 -13.52
C ASP A 90 0.90 10.50 -12.28
N SER A 91 1.71 11.39 -11.70
CA SER A 91 1.33 12.17 -10.51
C SER A 91 0.25 13.23 -10.76
N THR A 92 -0.25 13.37 -12.00
CA THR A 92 -1.32 14.31 -12.37
C THR A 92 -2.68 13.65 -12.58
N LYS A 93 -2.77 12.31 -12.50
CA LYS A 93 -3.99 11.54 -12.75
C LYS A 93 -4.17 10.36 -11.78
N PRO A 94 -5.41 9.92 -11.54
CA PRO A 94 -5.68 8.61 -10.97
C PRO A 94 -5.38 7.49 -11.99
N ILE A 95 -5.47 6.25 -11.53
CA ILE A 95 -5.40 5.03 -12.35
C ILE A 95 -6.64 4.92 -13.25
N ASP A 96 -7.81 5.31 -12.70
CA ASP A 96 -9.10 5.32 -13.38
C ASP A 96 -9.86 6.61 -13.14
N PHE A 97 -10.58 7.06 -14.15
CA PHE A 97 -11.68 8.02 -13.99
C PHE A 97 -12.99 7.26 -14.21
N PRO A 98 -14.05 7.57 -13.46
CA PRO A 98 -15.36 6.95 -13.61
C PRO A 98 -16.02 7.44 -14.89
N ASP A 99 -17.05 6.72 -15.33
CA ASP A 99 -17.92 7.23 -16.38
C ASP A 99 -18.64 8.52 -15.97
N LYS A 100 -19.16 9.28 -16.95
CA LYS A 100 -19.60 10.69 -16.78
C LYS A 100 -20.59 10.94 -15.63
N TYR A 101 -21.40 9.95 -15.27
CA TYR A 101 -22.45 10.04 -14.24
C TYR A 101 -22.16 9.16 -13.02
N ALA A 102 -20.97 8.58 -12.95
CA ALA A 102 -20.52 7.70 -11.88
C ALA A 102 -19.46 8.38 -10.99
N HIS A 103 -19.14 7.74 -9.87
CA HIS A 103 -17.94 8.01 -9.08
C HIS A 103 -17.31 6.69 -8.64
N ASN A 104 -16.00 6.70 -8.42
CA ASN A 104 -15.29 5.58 -7.83
C ASN A 104 -15.23 5.74 -6.30
N CYS A 105 -15.01 4.64 -5.58
CA CYS A 105 -14.73 4.60 -4.14
C CYS A 105 -14.06 3.27 -3.73
N ASP A 106 -13.79 3.10 -2.43
CA ASP A 106 -13.42 1.83 -1.79
C ASP A 106 -12.35 0.97 -2.49
N PRO A 107 -11.14 1.50 -2.81
CA PRO A 107 -10.08 0.72 -3.43
C PRO A 107 -9.56 -0.37 -2.48
N CYS A 108 -9.36 -1.57 -3.03
CA CYS A 108 -8.77 -2.71 -2.34
C CYS A 108 -7.56 -3.23 -3.13
N LEU A 109 -6.37 -3.16 -2.52
CA LEU A 109 -5.11 -3.53 -3.14
C LEU A 109 -4.61 -4.90 -2.64
N ILE A 110 -4.35 -5.80 -3.58
CA ILE A 110 -3.73 -7.11 -3.34
C ILE A 110 -2.51 -7.22 -4.26
N LYS A 111 -1.47 -7.96 -3.85
CA LYS A 111 -0.35 -8.31 -4.73
C LYS A 111 -0.02 -9.80 -4.63
N ASN A 112 -0.13 -10.50 -5.76
CA ASN A 112 0.07 -11.94 -5.87
C ASN A 112 0.97 -12.28 -7.07
N GLY A 113 1.98 -13.13 -6.90
CA GLY A 113 2.88 -13.56 -7.98
C GLY A 113 3.54 -12.40 -8.75
N GLY A 114 3.86 -11.30 -8.05
CA GLY A 114 4.39 -10.06 -8.66
C GLY A 114 3.36 -9.22 -9.42
N THR A 115 2.08 -9.58 -9.40
CA THR A 115 0.97 -8.81 -9.99
C THR A 115 0.26 -8.04 -8.91
N PHE A 116 0.09 -6.73 -9.07
CA PHE A 116 -0.91 -5.96 -8.35
C PHE A 116 -2.30 -6.26 -8.93
N HIS A 117 -3.25 -6.49 -8.05
CA HIS A 117 -4.68 -6.56 -8.33
C HIS A 117 -5.31 -5.42 -7.52
N LEU A 118 -5.83 -4.41 -8.23
CA LEU A 118 -6.52 -3.29 -7.62
C LEU A 118 -8.00 -3.42 -7.97
N TYR A 119 -8.82 -3.61 -6.95
CA TYR A 119 -10.27 -3.53 -7.03
C TYR A 119 -10.72 -2.16 -6.54
N TYR A 120 -11.87 -1.67 -6.97
CA TYR A 120 -12.56 -0.49 -6.47
C TYR A 120 -14.05 -0.62 -6.81
N VAL A 121 -14.90 0.18 -6.17
CA VAL A 121 -16.32 0.23 -6.51
C VAL A 121 -16.55 1.41 -7.45
N GLU A 122 -17.25 1.19 -8.56
CA GLU A 122 -17.88 2.26 -9.34
C GLU A 122 -19.37 2.34 -8.95
N VAL A 123 -19.86 3.55 -8.66
CA VAL A 123 -21.26 3.81 -8.31
C VAL A 123 -21.90 4.73 -9.34
N GLU A 124 -22.86 4.20 -10.10
CA GLU A 124 -23.68 4.91 -11.07
C GLU A 124 -25.17 4.81 -10.68
N LEU A 125 -25.78 5.94 -10.30
CA LEU A 125 -27.15 6.01 -9.79
C LEU A 125 -27.38 4.99 -8.65
N ASP A 126 -28.26 4.00 -8.86
CA ASP A 126 -28.59 2.94 -7.88
C ASP A 126 -27.76 1.65 -8.10
N THR A 127 -26.74 1.68 -8.96
CA THR A 127 -25.90 0.52 -9.31
C THR A 127 -24.49 0.68 -8.76
N CYS A 128 -24.02 -0.34 -8.02
CA CYS A 128 -22.61 -0.46 -7.62
C CYS A 128 -21.97 -1.63 -8.38
N ARG A 129 -20.85 -1.38 -9.07
CA ARG A 129 -20.06 -2.38 -9.80
C ARG A 129 -18.73 -2.58 -9.12
N LEU A 130 -18.28 -3.83 -8.96
CA LEU A 130 -16.93 -4.11 -8.47
C LEU A 130 -15.96 -4.12 -9.68
N MET A 131 -15.22 -3.04 -9.85
CA MET A 131 -14.28 -2.86 -10.94
C MET A 131 -12.88 -3.31 -10.52
N TYR A 132 -12.05 -3.73 -11.48
CA TYR A 132 -10.65 -4.06 -11.20
C TYR A 132 -9.70 -3.83 -12.37
N ARG A 133 -8.44 -3.56 -12.01
CA ARG A 133 -7.28 -3.55 -12.91
C ARG A 133 -6.13 -4.37 -12.35
N ASN A 134 -5.31 -4.90 -13.26
CA ASN A 134 -4.09 -5.63 -12.94
C ASN A 134 -2.86 -4.85 -13.42
N SER A 135 -1.75 -4.91 -12.69
CA SER A 135 -0.47 -4.34 -13.11
C SER A 135 0.72 -5.18 -12.63
N LYS A 136 1.86 -5.10 -13.33
CA LYS A 136 3.12 -5.73 -12.90
C LYS A 136 4.09 -4.76 -12.21
N ASP A 137 3.96 -3.47 -12.51
CA ASP A 137 4.86 -2.38 -12.09
C ASP A 137 4.16 -1.32 -11.22
N GLY A 138 2.82 -1.31 -11.18
CA GLY A 138 2.01 -0.28 -10.52
C GLY A 138 1.81 0.97 -11.37
N VAL A 139 2.36 1.01 -12.58
CA VAL A 139 2.36 2.16 -13.51
C VAL A 139 1.52 1.84 -14.75
N SER A 140 1.77 0.68 -15.35
CA SER A 140 1.10 0.18 -16.55
C SER A 140 -0.02 -0.75 -16.11
N TRP A 141 -1.26 -0.32 -16.28
CA TRP A 141 -2.44 -1.08 -15.85
C TRP A 141 -3.15 -1.73 -17.05
N SER A 142 -3.74 -2.91 -16.84
CA SER A 142 -4.64 -3.54 -17.80
C SER A 142 -5.83 -2.62 -18.11
N PRO A 143 -6.59 -2.87 -19.20
CA PRO A 143 -7.95 -2.37 -19.29
C PRO A 143 -8.74 -2.67 -18.01
N GLU A 144 -9.61 -1.74 -17.65
CA GLU A 144 -10.63 -1.91 -16.61
C GLU A 144 -11.57 -3.06 -16.97
N ARG A 145 -12.03 -3.79 -15.95
CA ARG A 145 -13.04 -4.84 -16.06
C ARG A 145 -13.91 -4.88 -14.82
N GLU A 146 -15.19 -5.20 -15.01
CA GLU A 146 -16.09 -5.58 -13.93
C GLU A 146 -15.78 -7.01 -13.45
N SER A 147 -15.93 -7.25 -12.16
CA SER A 147 -15.81 -8.55 -11.49
C SER A 147 -17.17 -9.20 -11.36
N TYR A 148 -17.28 -10.46 -11.78
CA TYR A 148 -18.49 -11.29 -11.80
C TYR A 148 -18.39 -12.44 -10.79
#